data_AF-A0A0W8CYT0-F1
#
_entry.id   AF-A0A0W8CYT0-F1
#
_cell.length_a   1.000
_cell.length_b   1.000
_cell.length_c   1.000
_cell.angle_alpha   90.00
_cell.angle_beta   90.00
_cell.angle_gamma   90.00
#
_symmetry.space_group_name_H-M   'P 1'
#
loop_
_entity.id
_entity.type
_entity.pdbx_description
1 polymer ?
#
loop_
_entity_poly.entity_id
_entity_poly.type
_entity_poly.pdbx_seq_one_letter_code
_entity_poly.pdbx_strand_id
1 'polypeptide(L)'
;MLYDDATVLRIVRAARDELNWREIATTNGVKLRTAYSWVAAAHAAEDWENRNTKIQDVHIDYLLGLLDDNCYLTLVEMVDALEARFGVRVTHQTVKRHVDARNRYSATSS
;
A
#
# COMPACT_ATOMS: atom_id res chain seq x y z
N MET A 1 -18.30 -23.92 -7.47
CA MET A 1 -17.61 -23.67 -6.19
C MET A 1 -18.24 -24.59 -5.16
N LEU A 2 -17.47 -25.38 -4.40
CA LEU A 2 -18.00 -26.41 -3.47
C LEU A 2 -18.42 -25.85 -2.10
N TYR A 3 -18.18 -24.56 -1.87
CA TYR A 3 -18.49 -23.83 -0.64
C TYR A 3 -19.22 -22.54 -1.01
N ASP A 4 -20.07 -22.06 -0.12
CA ASP A 4 -20.80 -20.81 -0.30
C ASP A 4 -19.88 -19.59 -0.08
N ASP A 5 -20.20 -18.46 -0.72
CA ASP A 5 -19.41 -17.24 -0.65
C ASP A 5 -19.34 -16.67 0.77
N ALA A 6 -20.35 -16.89 1.61
CA ALA A 6 -20.34 -16.40 2.99
C ALA A 6 -19.30 -17.13 3.86
N THR A 7 -19.10 -18.43 3.64
CA THR A 7 -18.02 -19.21 4.27
C THR A 7 -16.65 -18.72 3.84
N VAL A 8 -16.44 -18.47 2.55
CA VAL A 8 -15.18 -17.93 2.02
C VAL A 8 -14.87 -16.57 2.65
N LEU A 9 -15.85 -15.66 2.64
CA LEU A 9 -15.70 -14.32 3.21
C LEU A 9 -15.42 -14.35 4.72
N ARG A 10 -16.06 -15.25 5.47
CA ARG A 10 -15.83 -15.38 6.92
C ARG A 10 -14.40 -15.80 7.23
N ILE A 11 -13.86 -16.75 6.48
CA ILE A 11 -12.48 -17.24 6.66
C ILE A 11 -11.47 -16.15 6.28
N VAL A 12 -11.69 -15.46 5.16
CA VAL A 12 -10.82 -14.37 4.69
C VAL A 12 -10.81 -13.20 5.69
N ARG A 13 -11.98 -12.78 6.19
CA ARG A 13 -12.08 -11.72 7.20
C ARG A 13 -11.38 -12.10 8.50
N ALA A 14 -11.59 -13.32 8.98
CA ALA A 14 -10.89 -13.79 10.17
C ALA A 14 -9.37 -13.84 10.00
N ALA A 15 -8.87 -14.13 8.79
CA ALA A 15 -7.44 -14.09 8.52
C ALA A 15 -6.88 -12.66 8.54
N ARG A 16 -7.65 -11.70 8.02
CA ARG A 16 -7.33 -10.27 8.04
C ARG A 16 -7.33 -9.68 9.45
N ASP A 17 -8.29 -10.08 10.29
CA ASP A 17 -8.43 -9.62 11.67
C ASP A 17 -7.50 -10.37 12.66
N GLU A 18 -6.52 -11.13 12.15
CA GLU A 18 -5.58 -11.97 12.92
C GLU A 18 -6.25 -12.98 13.88
N LEU A 19 -7.49 -13.36 13.59
CA LEU A 19 -8.25 -14.37 14.33
C LEU A 19 -7.87 -15.79 13.89
N ASN A 20 -8.34 -16.81 14.65
CA ASN A 20 -8.10 -18.22 14.36
C ASN A 20 -8.90 -18.74 13.14
N TRP A 21 -8.63 -18.20 11.94
CA TRP A 21 -9.30 -18.57 10.70
C TRP A 21 -9.17 -20.05 10.34
N ARG A 22 -8.14 -20.74 10.82
CA ARG A 22 -7.95 -22.20 10.67
C ARG A 22 -9.02 -23.00 11.42
N GLU A 23 -9.39 -22.54 12.61
CA GLU A 23 -10.45 -23.14 13.42
C GLU A 23 -11.81 -22.90 12.77
N ILE A 24 -12.04 -21.69 12.25
CA ILE A 24 -13.25 -21.34 11.49
C ILE A 24 -13.36 -22.22 10.24
N ALA A 25 -12.29 -22.39 9.47
CA ALA A 25 -12.28 -23.26 8.30
C ALA A 25 -12.63 -24.71 8.66
N THR A 26 -12.03 -25.24 9.72
CA THR A 26 -12.28 -26.61 10.19
C THR A 26 -13.73 -26.79 10.64
N THR A 27 -14.28 -25.81 11.38
CA THR A 27 -15.68 -25.81 11.85
C THR A 27 -16.68 -25.78 10.69
N ASN A 28 -16.33 -25.12 9.58
CA ASN A 28 -17.16 -25.06 8.37
C ASN A 28 -16.88 -26.22 7.38
N GLY A 29 -16.11 -27.24 7.80
CA GLY A 29 -15.80 -28.40 6.96
C GLY A 29 -14.88 -28.09 5.76
N VAL A 30 -14.22 -26.93 5.76
CA VAL A 30 -13.30 -26.51 4.69
C VAL A 30 -11.94 -27.17 4.92
N LYS A 31 -11.42 -27.84 3.89
CA LYS A 31 -10.04 -28.35 3.92
C LYS A 31 -9.06 -27.20 4.09
N LEU A 32 -8.14 -27.31 5.06
CA LEU A 32 -7.17 -26.26 5.35
C LEU A 32 -6.36 -25.80 4.13
N ARG A 33 -5.98 -26.72 3.23
CA ARG A 33 -5.28 -26.37 1.97
C ARG A 33 -6.10 -25.42 1.09
N THR A 34 -7.42 -25.62 1.04
CA THR A 34 -8.33 -24.75 0.29
C THR A 34 -8.46 -23.39 0.98
N ALA A 35 -8.65 -23.37 2.31
CA ALA A 35 -8.69 -22.14 3.09
C ALA A 35 -7.38 -21.32 2.96
N TYR A 36 -6.22 -21.99 2.99
CA TYR A 36 -4.92 -21.36 2.72
C TYR A 36 -4.86 -20.68 1.35
N SER A 37 -5.37 -21.34 0.32
CA SER A 37 -5.41 -20.75 -1.03
C SER A 37 -6.25 -19.48 -1.08
N TRP A 38 -7.37 -19.43 -0.34
CA TRP A 38 -8.21 -18.23 -0.27
C TRP A 38 -7.56 -17.11 0.51
N VAL A 39 -6.94 -17.42 1.65
CA VAL A 39 -6.21 -16.44 2.46
C VAL A 39 -4.99 -15.91 1.70
N ALA A 40 -4.23 -16.78 1.03
CA ALA A 40 -3.11 -16.35 0.19
C ALA A 40 -3.55 -15.49 -1.00
N ALA A 41 -4.67 -15.85 -1.65
CA ALA A 41 -5.25 -15.03 -2.71
C ALA A 41 -5.78 -13.69 -2.19
N ALA A 42 -6.36 -13.66 -0.99
CA ALA A 42 -6.80 -12.43 -0.33
C ALA A 42 -5.63 -11.55 0.05
N HIS A 43 -4.54 -12.10 0.61
CA HIS A 43 -3.31 -11.35 0.85
C HIS A 43 -2.71 -10.85 -0.45
N ALA A 44 -2.64 -11.65 -1.51
CA ALA A 44 -2.17 -11.20 -2.83
C ALA A 44 -3.09 -10.12 -3.44
N ALA A 45 -4.39 -10.18 -3.14
CA ALA A 45 -5.41 -9.19 -3.47
C ALA A 45 -5.59 -8.09 -2.41
N GLU A 46 -4.72 -8.01 -1.40
CA GLU A 46 -4.47 -6.79 -0.63
C GLU A 46 -3.10 -6.23 -1.06
N ASP A 47 -2.14 -7.10 -1.37
CA ASP A 47 -0.82 -6.74 -1.92
C ASP A 47 -0.88 -6.17 -3.34
N TRP A 48 -1.95 -6.40 -4.11
CA TRP A 48 -2.14 -5.71 -5.39
C TRP A 48 -2.38 -4.20 -5.24
N GLU A 49 -2.82 -3.73 -4.06
CA GLU A 49 -2.89 -2.30 -3.70
C GLU A 49 -1.51 -1.77 -3.24
N ASN A 50 -0.58 -2.67 -2.92
CA ASN A 50 0.85 -2.38 -2.71
C ASN A 50 1.60 -2.15 -4.04
N ARG A 51 0.88 -2.02 -5.16
CA ARG A 51 1.45 -1.52 -6.41
C ARG A 51 1.69 -0.03 -6.27
N ASN A 52 2.91 0.35 -5.83
CA ASN A 52 3.53 1.66 -6.00
C ASN A 52 2.67 2.59 -6.87
N THR A 53 1.78 3.36 -6.24
CA THR A 53 0.95 4.30 -6.98
C THR A 53 1.92 5.25 -7.68
N LYS A 54 1.87 5.31 -9.01
CA LYS A 54 2.80 6.14 -9.78
C LYS A 54 2.76 7.56 -9.23
N ILE A 55 3.91 8.07 -8.80
CA ILE A 55 4.06 9.48 -8.46
C ILE A 55 3.61 10.30 -9.67
N GLN A 56 2.70 11.24 -9.42
CA GLN A 56 2.23 12.22 -10.38
C GLN A 56 2.86 13.58 -10.06
N ASP A 57 2.88 14.48 -11.04
CA ASP A 57 3.48 15.82 -10.87
C ASP A 57 2.86 16.59 -9.71
N VAL A 58 1.53 16.47 -9.50
CA VAL A 58 0.83 17.08 -8.36
C VAL A 58 1.38 16.64 -7.00
N HIS A 59 1.85 15.40 -6.88
CA HIS A 59 2.47 14.90 -5.64
C HIS A 59 3.84 15.53 -5.42
N ILE A 60 4.60 15.76 -6.50
CA ILE A 60 5.93 16.38 -6.43
C ILE A 60 5.82 17.88 -6.17
N ASP A 61 4.87 18.56 -6.78
CA ASP A 61 4.64 19.98 -6.56
C ASP A 61 4.20 20.25 -5.11
N TYR A 62 3.38 19.36 -4.53
CA TYR A 62 3.05 19.40 -3.10
C TYR A 62 4.28 19.23 -2.21
N LEU A 63 5.12 18.23 -2.49
CA LEU A 63 6.34 17.99 -1.73
C LEU A 63 7.36 19.14 -1.82
N LEU A 64 7.45 19.79 -2.98
CA LEU A 64 8.28 20.97 -3.15
C LEU A 64 7.73 22.18 -2.38
N GLY A 65 6.40 22.36 -2.33
CA GLY A 65 5.79 23.37 -1.46
C GLY A 65 6.13 23.15 0.01
N LEU A 66 6.07 21.89 0.49
CA LEU A 66 6.49 21.58 1.86
C LEU A 66 7.98 21.83 2.12
N LEU A 67 8.84 21.64 1.11
CA LEU A 67 10.27 21.95 1.21
C LEU A 67 10.56 23.46 1.20
N ASP A 68 9.73 24.25 0.50
CA ASP A 68 9.80 25.71 0.51
C ASP A 68 9.42 26.25 1.91
N ASP A 69 8.37 25.66 2.52
CA ASP A 69 7.94 25.98 3.88
C ASP A 69 8.91 25.45 4.96
N ASN A 70 9.49 24.26 4.76
CA ASN A 70 10.43 23.62 5.67
C ASN A 70 11.53 22.86 4.93
N CYS A 71 12.70 23.48 4.77
CA CYS A 71 13.84 22.88 4.07
C CYS A 71 14.52 21.72 4.82
N TYR A 72 14.12 21.44 6.07
CA TYR A 72 14.62 20.31 6.86
C TYR A 72 13.74 19.06 6.77
N LEU A 73 12.69 19.09 5.95
CA LEU A 73 11.78 17.97 5.77
C LEU A 73 12.54 16.72 5.31
N THR A 74 12.44 15.65 6.09
CA THR A 74 13.11 14.39 5.81
C THR A 74 12.36 13.57 4.76
N LEU A 75 13.05 12.66 4.09
CA LEU A 75 12.42 11.75 3.12
C LEU A 75 11.34 10.86 3.74
N VAL A 76 11.42 10.58 5.05
CA VAL A 76 10.41 9.82 5.79
C VAL A 76 9.14 10.67 5.91
N GLU A 77 9.28 11.90 6.39
CA GLU A 77 8.16 12.83 6.56
C GLU A 77 7.49 13.17 5.22
N MET A 78 8.26 13.22 4.13
CA MET A 78 7.72 13.39 2.78
C MET A 78 6.84 12.20 2.35
N VAL A 79 7.24 10.97 2.69
CA VAL A 79 6.44 9.78 2.39
C VAL A 79 5.18 9.76 3.26
N ASP A 80 5.31 10.05 4.54
CA ASP A 80 4.17 10.16 5.45
C ASP A 80 3.18 11.23 4.98
N ALA A 81 3.66 12.37 4.47
CA ALA A 81 2.83 13.42 3.93
C ALA A 81 2.08 12.99 2.65
N LEU A 82 2.72 12.22 1.76
CA LEU A 82 2.07 11.67 0.58
C LEU A 82 1.00 10.63 0.94
N GLU A 83 1.28 9.77 1.91
CA GLU A 83 0.32 8.78 2.40
C GLU A 83 -0.87 9.48 3.08
N ALA A 84 -0.62 10.44 3.97
CA ALA A 84 -1.67 11.16 4.68
C ALA A 84 -2.55 12.01 3.76
N ARG A 85 -1.96 12.68 2.75
CA ARG A 85 -2.69 13.63 1.90
C ARG A 85 -3.39 12.98 0.70
N PHE A 86 -2.76 11.97 0.11
CA PHE A 86 -3.18 11.37 -1.16
C PHE A 86 -3.43 9.86 -1.08
N GLY A 87 -3.15 9.21 0.06
CA GLY A 87 -3.18 7.75 0.18
C GLY A 87 -2.08 7.07 -0.64
N VAL A 88 -1.04 7.82 -1.04
CA VAL A 88 0.01 7.34 -1.92
C VAL A 88 1.17 6.79 -1.10
N ARG A 89 1.30 5.46 -1.10
CA ARG A 89 2.42 4.77 -0.45
C ARG A 89 3.54 4.55 -1.46
N VAL A 90 4.69 5.15 -1.19
CA VAL A 90 5.89 5.09 -2.03
C VAL A 90 7.13 4.94 -1.17
N THR A 91 8.19 4.34 -1.71
CA THR A 91 9.46 4.24 -0.99
C THR A 91 10.18 5.58 -0.92
N HIS A 92 10.98 5.80 0.13
CA HIS A 92 11.78 7.02 0.29
C HIS A 92 12.74 7.25 -0.90
N GLN A 93 13.24 6.17 -1.50
CA GLN A 93 14.09 6.24 -2.71
C GLN A 93 13.32 6.76 -3.93
N THR A 94 12.03 6.44 -4.04
CA THR A 94 11.17 6.94 -5.12
C THR A 94 10.97 8.44 -4.98
N VAL A 95 10.58 8.90 -3.78
CA VAL A 95 10.46 10.33 -3.47
C VAL A 95 11.76 11.08 -3.78
N LYS A 96 12.90 10.59 -3.26
CA LYS A 96 14.21 11.20 -3.52
C LYS A 96 14.49 11.36 -5.01
N ARG A 97 14.30 10.29 -5.81
CA ARG A 97 14.57 10.33 -7.26
C ARG A 97 13.74 11.40 -7.98
N HIS A 98 12.47 11.54 -7.64
CA HIS A 98 11.58 12.50 -8.28
C HIS A 98 11.87 13.94 -7.85
N VAL A 99 12.11 14.18 -6.56
CA VAL A 99 12.50 15.50 -6.04
C VAL A 99 13.85 15.93 -6.62
N ASP A 100 14.86 15.06 -6.62
CA ASP A 100 16.18 15.33 -7.21
C ASP A 100 16.08 15.60 -8.72
N ALA A 101 15.23 14.87 -9.44
CA ALA A 101 15.02 15.10 -10.86
C ALA A 101 14.44 16.51 -11.10
N ARG A 102 13.41 16.89 -10.36
CA ARG A 102 12.76 18.20 -10.49
C ARG A 102 13.73 19.36 -10.18
N ASN A 103 14.56 19.23 -9.14
CA ASN A 103 15.58 20.22 -8.80
C ASN A 103 16.70 20.33 -9.85
N ARG A 104 17.06 19.24 -10.53
CA ARG A 104 18.03 19.31 -11.65
C ARG A 104 17.46 20.04 -12.87
N TYR A 105 16.17 19.85 -13.18
CA TYR A 105 15.53 20.54 -14.29
C TYR A 105 15.39 22.05 -14.06
N SER A 106 15.13 22.50 -12.83
CA SER A 106 15.11 23.93 -12.49
C SER A 106 16.50 24.56 -12.55
N ALA A 107 17.56 23.86 -12.15
CA ALA A 107 18.93 24.35 -12.19
C ALA A 107 19.54 24.46 -13.61
N THR A 108 19.01 23.72 -14.58
CA THR A 108 19.52 23.72 -15.97
C THR A 108 18.76 24.71 -16.88
N SER A 109 17.68 25.32 -16.38
CA SER A 109 16.80 26.24 -17.12
C SER A 109 17.01 27.71 -16.72
N SER A 110 18.11 28.03 -16.01
CA SER A 110 18.50 29.40 -15.60
C SER A 110 19.77 29.86 -16.30
#